data_AF-A0AAP5Q8L2-F1
#
_entry.id   AF-A0AAP5Q8L2-F1
#
_cell.length_a   1.000
_cell.length_b   1.000
_cell.length_c   1.000
_cell.angle_alpha   90.00
_cell.angle_beta   90.00
_cell.angle_gamma   90.00
#
_symmetry.space_group_name_H-M   'P 1'
#
loop_
_entity.id
_entity.type
_entity.pdbx_description
1 polymer ?
#
loop_
_entity_poly.entity_id
_entity_poly.type
_entity_poly.pdbx_seq_one_letter_code
_entity_poly.pdbx_strand_id
1 'polypeptide(L)'
;MEILFAADAAVKETVPAVVSRHRPAGVLTWGLLHQIEAEVLAEVAASGKHSSRILAMLRAPGALEYPKDDRAVSFDDHDFVPPVFGVIEQAWRHAN
;
A
#
# COMPACT_ATOMS: atom_id res chain seq x y z
N MET A 1 -10.66 -12.37 -14.42
CA MET A 1 -10.70 -10.93 -14.06
C MET A 1 -11.07 -10.75 -12.58
N GLU A 2 -12.01 -11.53 -12.03
CA GLU A 2 -12.41 -11.48 -10.60
C GLU A 2 -11.26 -11.67 -9.59
N ILE A 3 -10.29 -12.53 -9.89
CA ILE A 3 -9.11 -12.78 -9.03
C ILE A 3 -8.24 -11.54 -8.80
N LEU A 4 -8.22 -10.58 -9.73
CA LEU A 4 -7.49 -9.32 -9.55
C LEU A 4 -8.27 -8.38 -8.62
N PHE A 5 -9.58 -8.24 -8.83
CA PHE A 5 -10.44 -7.43 -7.95
C PHE A 5 -10.50 -8.00 -6.53
N ALA A 6 -10.51 -9.32 -6.38
CA ALA A 6 -10.46 -9.97 -5.07
C ALA A 6 -9.14 -9.69 -4.34
N ALA A 7 -8.01 -9.68 -5.06
CA ALA A 7 -6.72 -9.32 -4.50
C ALA A 7 -6.65 -7.82 -4.13
N ASP A 8 -7.22 -6.93 -4.95
CA ASP A 8 -7.33 -5.49 -4.65
C ASP A 8 -8.19 -5.23 -3.42
N ALA A 9 -9.34 -5.92 -3.30
CA ALA A 9 -10.20 -5.86 -2.12
C ALA A 9 -9.48 -6.36 -0.86
N ALA A 10 -8.75 -7.47 -0.95
CA ALA A 10 -7.97 -8.00 0.17
C ALA A 10 -6.87 -7.03 0.63
N VAL A 11 -6.18 -6.38 -0.31
CA VAL A 11 -5.22 -5.31 -0.01
C VAL A 11 -5.92 -4.17 0.72
N LYS A 12 -7.03 -3.65 0.19
CA LYS A 12 -7.81 -2.55 0.79
C LYS A 12 -8.31 -2.87 2.20
N GLU A 13 -8.69 -4.12 2.47
CA GLU A 13 -9.12 -4.57 3.80
C GLU A 13 -7.94 -4.71 4.79
N THR A 14 -6.76 -5.07 4.29
CA THR A 14 -5.55 -5.28 5.12
C THR A 14 -4.83 -3.97 5.44
N VAL A 15 -4.82 -3.00 4.50
CA VAL A 15 -4.19 -1.68 4.67
C VAL A 15 -4.52 -1.00 6.00
N PRO A 16 -5.79 -0.83 6.43
CA PRO A 16 -6.09 -0.13 7.68
C PRO A 16 -5.54 -0.84 8.93
N ALA A 17 -5.49 -2.18 8.92
CA ALA A 17 -4.91 -2.95 10.02
C ALA A 17 -3.40 -2.70 10.12
N VAL A 18 -2.69 -2.72 8.99
CA VAL A 18 -1.25 -2.44 8.92
C VAL A 18 -0.95 -0.97 9.27
N VAL A 19 -1.67 -0.02 8.67
CA VAL A 19 -1.57 1.41 8.97
C VAL A 19 -1.73 1.69 10.46
N SER A 20 -2.69 1.05 11.13
CA SER A 20 -2.90 1.22 12.57
C SER A 20 -1.70 0.75 13.41
N ARG A 21 -0.94 -0.26 12.95
CA ARG A 21 0.29 -0.72 13.61
C ARG A 21 1.43 0.26 13.48
N HIS A 22 1.50 0.96 12.34
CA HIS A 22 2.52 1.96 12.03
C HIS A 22 2.16 3.36 12.51
N ARG A 23 0.92 3.60 12.92
CA ARG A 23 0.44 4.86 13.51
C ARG A 23 1.33 5.49 14.61
N PRO A 24 1.96 4.73 15.55
CA PRO A 24 2.90 5.31 16.51
C PRO A 24 4.12 6.01 15.88
N ALA A 25 4.42 5.80 14.59
CA ALA A 25 5.45 6.54 13.87
C ALA A 25 5.10 8.03 13.66
N GLY A 26 3.82 8.41 13.78
CA GLY A 26 3.33 9.79 13.75
C GLY A 26 3.23 10.42 12.36
N VAL A 27 4.25 10.26 11.50
CA VAL A 27 4.29 10.81 10.14
C VAL A 27 4.37 9.68 9.13
N LEU A 28 3.50 9.71 8.12
CA LEU A 28 3.59 8.82 6.96
C LEU A 28 4.76 9.28 6.09
N THR A 29 5.90 8.61 6.18
CA THR A 29 7.06 8.85 5.31
C THR A 29 7.03 7.96 4.08
N TRP A 30 7.81 8.28 3.05
CA TRP A 30 7.95 7.42 1.88
C TRP A 30 8.51 6.03 2.24
N GLY A 31 9.50 5.97 3.13
CA GLY A 31 10.00 4.71 3.68
C GLY A 31 8.90 3.90 4.37
N LEU A 32 8.08 4.54 5.19
CA LEU A 32 6.97 3.89 5.90
C LEU A 32 5.87 3.43 4.93
N LEU A 33 5.54 4.23 3.92
CA LEU A 33 4.58 3.88 2.86
C LEU A 33 5.00 2.58 2.15
N HIS A 34 6.27 2.48 1.77
CA HIS A 34 6.81 1.27 1.14
C HIS A 34 6.87 0.08 2.10
N GLN A 35 7.16 0.30 3.39
CA GLN A 35 7.08 -0.76 4.39
C GLN A 35 5.65 -1.29 4.54
N ILE A 36 4.66 -0.40 4.65
CA ILE A 36 3.24 -0.75 4.73
C ILE A 36 2.80 -1.50 3.47
N GLU A 37 3.19 -1.02 2.28
CA GLU A 37 2.91 -1.71 1.01
C GLU A 37 3.46 -3.15 1.01
N ALA A 38 4.74 -3.31 1.38
CA ALA A 38 5.38 -4.62 1.40
C ALA A 38 4.73 -5.56 2.43
N GLU A 39 4.36 -5.04 3.60
CA GLU A 39 3.70 -5.79 4.68
C GLU A 39 2.29 -6.24 4.28
N VAL A 40 1.47 -5.33 3.73
CA VAL A 40 0.14 -5.67 3.21
C VAL A 40 0.23 -6.74 2.13
N LEU A 41 1.15 -6.59 1.17
CA LEU A 41 1.33 -7.59 0.12
C LEU A 41 1.81 -8.93 0.66
N ALA A 42 2.64 -8.92 1.71
CA ALA A 42 3.07 -10.15 2.39
C ALA A 42 1.91 -10.82 3.13
N GLU A 43 1.03 -10.06 3.81
CA GLU A 43 -0.16 -10.61 4.49
C GLU A 43 -1.17 -11.19 3.48
N VAL A 44 -1.44 -10.48 2.37
CA VAL A 44 -2.33 -10.98 1.31
C VAL A 44 -1.72 -12.21 0.61
N ALA A 45 -0.40 -12.25 0.43
CA ALA A 45 0.30 -13.43 -0.07
C ALA A 45 0.23 -14.61 0.93
N ALA A 46 0.39 -14.34 2.22
CA ALA A 46 0.32 -15.33 3.29
C ALA A 46 -1.08 -15.94 3.44
N SER A 47 -2.13 -15.20 3.08
CA SER A 47 -3.51 -15.72 2.98
C SER A 47 -3.63 -16.88 1.97
N GLY A 48 -2.67 -17.04 1.05
CA GLY A 48 -2.62 -18.15 0.08
C GLY A 48 -3.73 -18.13 -0.97
N LYS A 49 -4.66 -17.17 -0.88
CA LYS A 49 -5.81 -17.00 -1.78
C LYS A 49 -5.44 -16.37 -3.12
N HIS A 50 -4.28 -15.73 -3.23
CA HIS A 50 -3.86 -14.99 -4.43
C HIS A 50 -2.44 -15.37 -4.86
N SER A 51 -2.27 -15.73 -6.13
CA SER A 51 -0.95 -16.08 -6.68
C SER A 51 -0.02 -14.86 -6.71
N SER A 52 1.27 -15.06 -6.48
CA SER A 52 2.32 -14.02 -6.53
C SER A 52 2.32 -13.24 -7.85
N ARG A 53 1.91 -13.89 -8.96
CA ARG A 53 1.75 -13.25 -10.27
C ARG A 53 0.60 -12.24 -10.30
N ILE A 54 -0.52 -12.50 -9.64
CA ILE A 54 -1.65 -11.58 -9.51
C ILE A 54 -1.25 -10.41 -8.61
N LEU A 55 -0.57 -10.69 -7.49
CA LEU A 55 -0.04 -9.65 -6.61
C LEU A 55 1.00 -8.76 -7.31
N ALA A 56 1.83 -9.33 -8.19
CA ALA A 56 2.79 -8.56 -8.98
C ALA A 56 2.12 -7.65 -10.03
N MET A 57 0.93 -8.00 -10.52
CA MET A 57 0.13 -7.13 -11.40
C MET A 57 -0.59 -6.01 -10.64
N LEU A 58 -0.84 -6.22 -9.34
CA LEU A 58 -1.52 -5.28 -8.46
C LEU A 58 -0.54 -4.32 -7.77
N ARG A 59 0.71 -4.76 -7.59
CA ARG A 59 1.81 -3.93 -7.13
C ARG A 59 1.98 -2.76 -8.10
N ALA A 60 2.25 -1.56 -7.58
CA ALA A 60 2.58 -0.43 -8.41
C ALA A 60 3.65 -0.87 -9.43
N PRO A 61 3.52 -0.53 -10.73
CA PRO A 61 4.57 -0.87 -11.68
C PRO A 61 5.86 -0.29 -11.11
N GLY A 62 6.84 -1.14 -10.85
CA GLY A 62 8.14 -0.74 -10.28
C GLY A 62 8.92 0.27 -11.14
N ALA A 63 8.31 0.72 -12.24
CA ALA A 63 8.72 1.83 -13.09
C ALA A 63 8.45 3.21 -12.46
N LEU A 64 7.56 3.32 -11.47
CA LEU A 64 7.46 4.54 -10.66
C LEU A 64 8.50 4.44 -9.55
N GLU A 65 9.69 4.96 -9.81
CA GLU A 65 10.76 5.16 -8.83
C GLU A 65 10.34 6.21 -7.80
N TYR A 66 9.34 5.88 -6.99
CA TYR A 66 9.00 6.70 -5.84
C TYR A 66 10.19 6.69 -4.88
N PRO A 67 10.50 7.86 -4.28
CA PRO A 67 11.54 7.94 -3.28
C PRO A 67 11.23 6.98 -2.12
N LYS A 68 12.26 6.41 -1.49
CA LYS A 68 12.15 5.51 -0.34
C LYS A 68 12.71 6.14 0.94
N ASP A 69 12.73 7.47 0.98
CA ASP A 69 13.35 8.25 2.05
C ASP A 69 12.42 8.45 3.25
N ASP A 70 12.97 8.93 4.36
CA ASP A 70 12.22 9.37 5.54
C ASP A 70 11.48 10.71 5.35
N ARG A 71 11.39 11.21 4.11
CA ARG A 71 10.60 12.41 3.80
C ARG A 71 9.12 12.10 3.95
N ALA A 72 8.36 13.06 4.48
CA ALA A 72 6.91 12.97 4.55
C ALA A 72 6.33 12.69 3.16
N VAL A 73 5.41 11.73 3.08
CA VAL A 73 4.73 11.42 1.83
C VAL A 73 3.94 12.65 1.41
N SER A 74 4.04 13.03 0.14
CA SER A 74 3.28 14.15 -0.42
C SER A 74 2.92 13.80 -1.85
N PHE A 75 1.62 13.63 -2.09
CA PHE A 75 1.07 13.35 -3.42
C PHE A 75 0.66 14.62 -4.16
N ASP A 76 0.88 15.80 -3.56
CA ASP A 76 0.46 17.11 -4.07
C ASP A 76 1.11 17.45 -5.43
N ASP A 77 2.28 16.89 -5.74
CA ASP A 77 3.05 17.15 -6.97
C ASP A 77 3.03 15.97 -7.97
N HIS A 78 2.33 14.87 -7.66
CA HIS A 78 2.38 13.66 -8.49
C HIS A 78 1.14 13.50 -9.38
N ASP A 79 1.33 13.63 -10.70
CA ASP A 79 0.31 13.51 -11.76
C ASP A 79 -0.36 12.11 -11.82
N PHE A 80 0.28 11.10 -11.24
CA PHE A 80 -0.26 9.74 -11.12
C PHE A 80 0.02 9.18 -9.74
N VAL A 81 -1.03 8.77 -9.02
CA VAL A 81 -0.92 8.11 -7.70
C VAL A 81 -1.44 6.68 -7.84
N PRO A 82 -0.61 5.65 -7.57
CA PRO A 82 -1.03 4.27 -7.54
C PRO A 82 -2.22 4.07 -6.58
N PRO A 83 -3.23 3.26 -6.96
CA PRO A 83 -4.40 3.04 -6.11
C PRO A 83 -4.04 2.51 -4.72
N VAL A 84 -2.98 1.70 -4.59
CA VAL A 84 -2.52 1.20 -3.28
C VAL A 84 -2.02 2.33 -2.36
N PHE A 85 -1.32 3.33 -2.89
CA PHE A 85 -0.84 4.46 -2.10
C PHE A 85 -1.97 5.40 -1.71
N GLY A 86 -2.94 5.62 -2.61
CA GLY A 86 -4.15 6.36 -2.27
C GLY A 86 -4.95 5.68 -1.15
N VAL A 87 -5.04 4.35 -1.15
CA VAL A 87 -5.71 3.60 -0.08
C VAL A 87 -4.93 3.68 1.23
N ILE A 88 -3.59 3.57 1.21
CA ILE A 88 -2.76 3.71 2.41
C ILE A 88 -2.87 5.12 3.00
N GLU A 89 -2.77 6.16 2.16
CA GLU A 89 -2.91 7.55 2.61
C GLU A 89 -4.31 7.82 3.19
N GLN A 90 -5.36 7.36 2.50
CA GLN A 90 -6.73 7.50 2.96
C GLN A 90 -6.94 6.78 4.29
N ALA A 91 -6.46 5.54 4.43
CA ALA A 91 -6.53 4.80 5.69
C ALA A 91 -5.74 5.47 6.80
N TRP A 92 -4.57 6.04 6.49
CA TRP A 92 -3.74 6.78 7.45
C TRP A 92 -4.43 8.05 7.95
N ARG A 93 -5.08 8.80 7.05
CA ARG A 93 -5.92 9.96 7.37
C ARG A 93 -7.16 9.57 8.15
N HIS A 94 -7.79 8.44 7.83
CA HIS A 94 -9.03 7.98 8.48
C HIS A 94 -8.80 7.34 9.85
N ALA A 95 -7.61 6.82 10.11
CA ALA A 95 -7.24 6.30 11.43
C ALA A 95 -7.05 7.41 12.50
N ASN A 96 -7.39 8.67 12.19
CA ASN A 96 -7.19 9.86 13.03
C ASN A 96 -8.33 10.23 13.96
#